data_AF-A0A661CL31-F1
#
_entry.id   AF-A0A661CL31-F1
#
_cell.length_a   1.000
_cell.length_b   1.000
_cell.length_c   1.000
_cell.angle_alpha   90.00
_cell.angle_beta   90.00
_cell.angle_gamma   90.00
#
_symmetry.space_group_name_H-M   'P 1'
#
loop_
_entity.id
_entity.type
_entity.pdbx_description
1 polymer ?
#
loop_
_entity_poly.entity_id
_entity_poly.type
_entity_poly.pdbx_seq_one_letter_code
_entity_poly.pdbx_strand_id
1 'polypeptide(L)'
;TRIEARRKSDRGEAARTGETFLRYDPRKGFVCLNRDQSDKRCYDYEVRFLCPYEVWTDWFDRDNPSGSGDWEHRNGFGNRVCSNPTRIEARRKSDRREAARTGETFLRYDPRNGFVCLNSDQSDKRCFDYEVRFLCPR
;
A
#
# COMPACT_ATOMS: atom_id res chain seq x y z
N THR A 1 -1.38 10.85 4.78
CA THR A 1 -2.11 11.57 3.71
C THR A 1 -2.96 12.69 4.29
N ARG A 2 -2.99 13.87 3.67
CA ARG A 2 -3.91 14.97 4.05
C ARG A 2 -4.34 15.78 2.84
N ILE A 3 -5.44 16.51 2.96
CA ILE A 3 -5.88 17.50 1.98
C ILE A 3 -5.84 18.88 2.64
N GLU A 4 -5.29 19.85 1.93
CA GLU A 4 -5.35 21.25 2.33
C GLU A 4 -6.18 22.00 1.29
N ALA A 5 -7.20 22.71 1.74
CA ALA A 5 -8.02 23.57 0.91
C ALA A 5 -7.83 25.03 1.35
N ARG A 6 -7.61 25.92 0.38
CA ARG A 6 -7.42 27.35 0.63
C ARG A 6 -8.25 28.14 -0.35
N ARG A 7 -8.79 29.26 0.12
CA ARG A 7 -9.52 30.18 -0.72
C ARG A 7 -8.56 30.83 -1.72
N LYS A 8 -8.94 30.90 -2.99
CA LYS A 8 -8.04 31.45 -4.03
C LYS A 8 -7.79 32.95 -3.87
N SER A 9 -8.74 33.69 -3.32
CA SER A 9 -8.67 35.15 -3.18
C SER A 9 -7.59 35.61 -2.19
N ASP A 10 -7.44 34.92 -1.07
CA ASP A 10 -6.62 35.38 0.07
C ASP A 10 -5.75 34.26 0.68
N ARG A 11 -5.79 33.05 0.12
CA ARG A 11 -5.12 31.84 0.63
C ARG A 11 -5.53 31.45 2.06
N GLY A 12 -6.64 31.98 2.56
CA GLY A 12 -7.23 31.61 3.84
C GLY A 12 -7.63 30.14 3.87
N GLU A 13 -7.44 29.48 5.01
CA GLU A 13 -7.78 28.06 5.19
C GLU A 13 -9.28 27.84 5.09
N ALA A 14 -9.72 26.88 4.26
CA ALA A 14 -11.13 26.61 4.02
C ALA A 14 -11.90 26.30 5.31
N ALA A 15 -11.26 25.60 6.25
CA ALA A 15 -11.84 25.27 7.56
C ALA A 15 -12.19 26.48 8.44
N ARG A 16 -11.63 27.67 8.15
CA ARG A 16 -11.87 28.91 8.91
C ARG A 16 -12.90 29.84 8.28
N THR A 17 -13.45 29.45 7.13
CA THR A 17 -14.36 30.31 6.36
C THR A 17 -15.79 30.33 6.91
N GLY A 18 -16.15 29.34 7.73
CA GLY A 18 -17.51 29.13 8.21
C GLY A 18 -18.43 28.39 7.21
N GLU A 19 -17.93 28.01 6.04
CA GLU A 19 -18.70 27.24 5.07
C GLU A 19 -18.88 25.77 5.48
N THR A 20 -19.99 25.19 5.02
CA THR A 20 -20.29 23.77 5.20
C THR A 20 -19.79 22.96 4.02
N PHE A 21 -18.90 22.00 4.27
CA PHE A 21 -18.32 21.15 3.23
C PHE A 21 -18.97 19.76 3.22
N LEU A 22 -19.48 19.33 2.06
CA LEU A 22 -19.99 17.97 1.86
C LEU A 22 -18.85 16.93 1.96
N ARG A 23 -17.66 17.29 1.47
CA ARG A 23 -16.44 16.48 1.55
C ARG A 23 -15.26 17.36 1.90
N TYR A 24 -14.48 16.92 2.87
CA TYR A 24 -13.17 17.46 3.20
C TYR A 24 -12.28 16.30 3.62
N ASP A 25 -11.95 15.42 2.66
CA ASP A 25 -11.30 14.15 2.94
C ASP A 25 -10.20 13.87 1.89
N PRO A 26 -8.99 13.46 2.29
CA PRO A 26 -7.87 13.26 1.36
C PRO A 26 -8.03 12.08 0.39
N ARG A 27 -9.00 11.19 0.62
CA ARG A 27 -9.32 10.05 -0.25
C ARG A 27 -10.59 10.29 -1.07
N LYS A 28 -11.56 11.03 -0.52
CA LYS A 28 -12.86 11.31 -1.17
C LYS A 28 -12.93 12.68 -1.84
N GLY A 29 -11.94 13.55 -1.61
CA GLY A 29 -11.83 14.87 -2.20
C GLY A 29 -12.42 16.00 -1.36
N PHE A 30 -12.56 17.16 -2.00
CA PHE A 30 -13.09 18.38 -1.42
C PHE A 30 -14.33 18.84 -2.20
N VAL A 31 -15.44 19.04 -1.51
CA VAL A 31 -16.71 19.44 -2.12
C VAL A 31 -17.40 20.47 -1.23
N CYS A 32 -17.60 21.66 -1.77
CA CYS A 32 -18.53 22.65 -1.27
C CYS A 32 -19.75 22.70 -2.21
N LEU A 33 -20.96 22.72 -1.64
CA LEU A 33 -22.19 22.90 -2.42
C LEU A 33 -22.84 24.23 -2.06
N ASN A 34 -23.10 25.06 -3.08
CA ASN A 34 -23.76 26.36 -2.93
C ASN A 34 -25.08 26.25 -2.15
N ARG A 35 -25.87 25.20 -2.41
CA ARG A 35 -27.18 25.00 -1.77
C ARG A 35 -27.09 24.84 -0.25
N ASP A 36 -25.96 24.32 0.25
CA ASP A 36 -25.71 24.03 1.65
C ASP A 36 -25.16 25.27 2.40
N GLN A 37 -24.83 26.36 1.69
CA GLN A 37 -24.38 27.61 2.29
C GLN A 37 -25.56 28.54 2.61
N SER A 38 -25.39 29.40 3.62
CA SER A 38 -26.38 30.40 4.04
C SER A 38 -26.57 31.50 3.00
N ASP A 39 -25.49 31.95 2.37
CA ASP A 39 -25.46 32.96 1.32
C ASP A 39 -25.66 32.40 -0.11
N LYS A 40 -25.87 31.07 -0.20
CA LYS A 40 -26.03 30.30 -1.44
C LYS A 40 -24.82 30.34 -2.38
N ARG A 41 -23.61 30.55 -1.85
CA ARG A 41 -22.37 30.56 -2.64
C ARG A 41 -21.26 29.89 -1.88
N CYS A 42 -20.49 29.06 -2.58
CA CYS A 42 -19.19 28.62 -2.12
C CYS A 42 -18.13 29.63 -2.52
N TYR A 43 -17.13 29.86 -1.67
CA TYR A 43 -15.89 30.48 -2.12
C TYR A 43 -15.19 29.59 -3.16
N ASP A 44 -14.36 30.22 -3.99
CA ASP A 44 -13.50 29.49 -4.91
C ASP A 44 -12.25 28.99 -4.17
N TYR A 45 -12.06 27.67 -4.16
CA TYR A 45 -10.99 27.00 -3.45
C TYR A 45 -9.99 26.37 -4.41
N GLU A 46 -8.72 26.42 -4.02
CA GLU A 46 -7.70 25.53 -4.51
C GLU A 46 -7.42 24.44 -3.48
N VAL A 47 -7.02 23.26 -3.95
CA VAL A 47 -6.70 22.13 -3.08
C VAL A 47 -5.33 21.56 -3.41
N ARG A 48 -4.66 21.06 -2.39
CA ARG A 48 -3.47 20.22 -2.56
C ARG A 48 -3.57 18.98 -1.68
N PHE A 49 -3.02 17.89 -2.19
CA PHE A 49 -3.01 16.60 -1.52
C PHE A 49 -1.58 16.26 -1.12
N LEU A 50 -1.40 15.90 0.14
CA LEU A 50 -0.20 15.20 0.58
C LEU A 50 -0.47 13.71 0.40
N CYS A 51 0.06 13.14 -0.68
CA CYS A 51 0.02 11.71 -0.91
C CYS A 51 0.85 10.97 0.16
N PRO A 52 0.42 9.76 0.60
CA PRO A 52 1.29 8.94 1.41
C PRO A 52 2.51 8.57 0.55
N TYR A 53 3.71 8.69 1.11
CA TYR A 53 4.90 8.16 0.45
C TYR A 53 5.07 6.72 0.90
N GLU A 54 5.48 5.85 -0.03
CA GLU A 54 5.60 4.43 0.24
C GLU A 54 7.05 4.08 0.56
N VAL A 55 7.24 3.18 1.53
CA VAL A 55 8.56 2.72 1.97
C VAL A 55 8.58 1.20 2.00
N TRP A 56 9.60 0.61 1.39
CA TRP A 56 9.84 -0.83 1.47
C TRP A 56 10.25 -1.20 2.87
N THR A 57 9.72 -2.31 3.38
CA THR A 57 10.28 -2.97 4.55
C THR A 57 11.67 -3.54 4.24
N ASP A 58 12.36 -3.97 5.28
CA ASP A 58 13.47 -4.92 5.12
C ASP A 58 12.97 -6.20 4.43
N TRP A 59 13.92 -6.99 3.95
CA TRP A 59 13.65 -8.34 3.48
C TRP A 59 13.40 -9.28 4.67
N PHE A 60 12.43 -10.16 4.52
CA PHE A 60 12.04 -11.17 5.48
C PHE A 60 12.16 -12.55 4.86
N ASP A 61 12.63 -13.48 5.66
CA ASP A 61 12.90 -14.87 5.31
C ASP A 61 12.60 -15.64 6.60
N ARG A 62 11.40 -16.21 6.65
CA ARG A 62 10.84 -16.81 7.87
C ARG A 62 10.74 -18.33 7.74
N ASP A 63 10.63 -18.84 6.52
CA ASP A 63 10.62 -20.26 6.22
C ASP A 63 11.83 -20.62 5.34
N ASN A 64 12.08 -21.92 5.19
CA ASN A 64 13.04 -22.44 4.21
C ASN A 64 12.30 -23.50 3.38
N PRO A 65 12.78 -23.89 2.19
CA PRO A 65 12.08 -24.79 1.25
C PRO A 65 11.95 -26.27 1.70
N SER A 66 12.00 -26.53 3.00
CA SER A 66 11.87 -27.84 3.63
C SER A 66 10.43 -28.32 3.72
N GLY A 67 10.23 -29.64 3.86
CA GLY A 67 8.89 -30.22 3.95
C GLY A 67 8.05 -29.96 2.70
N SER A 68 7.01 -29.14 2.83
CA SER A 68 6.01 -28.92 1.76
C SER A 68 6.36 -27.81 0.77
N GLY A 69 7.33 -26.94 1.07
CA GLY A 69 7.63 -25.78 0.24
C GLY A 69 8.30 -24.67 1.04
N ASP A 70 8.20 -23.45 0.54
CA ASP A 70 8.72 -22.23 1.18
C ASP A 70 7.58 -21.21 1.38
N TRP A 71 7.35 -20.83 2.65
CA TRP A 71 6.14 -20.14 3.11
C TRP A 71 6.42 -18.82 3.83
N GLU A 72 6.51 -17.75 3.04
CA GLU A 72 6.67 -16.37 3.48
C GLU A 72 5.31 -15.69 3.75
N HIS A 73 4.56 -16.23 4.72
CA HIS A 73 3.26 -15.72 5.11
C HIS A 73 3.35 -14.34 5.78
N ARG A 74 2.56 -13.38 5.28
CA ARG A 74 2.51 -12.02 5.85
C ARG A 74 2.21 -11.99 7.34
N ASN A 75 1.29 -12.85 7.81
CA ASN A 75 0.90 -12.91 9.22
C ASN A 75 2.06 -13.33 10.13
N GLY A 76 3.11 -13.98 9.59
CA GLY A 76 4.32 -14.36 10.32
C GLY A 76 5.25 -13.19 10.65
N PHE A 77 5.07 -12.02 10.03
CA PHE A 77 5.95 -10.85 10.24
C PHE A 77 5.41 -9.85 11.28
N GLY A 78 4.19 -10.04 11.78
CA GLY A 78 3.57 -9.18 12.79
C GLY A 78 3.58 -7.69 12.40
N ASN A 79 3.93 -6.83 13.36
CA ASN A 79 3.92 -5.37 13.17
C ASN A 79 5.07 -4.83 12.31
N ARG A 80 5.96 -5.69 11.80
CA ARG A 80 7.04 -5.30 10.88
C ARG A 80 6.51 -4.99 9.48
N VAL A 81 5.31 -5.46 9.16
CA VAL A 81 4.57 -5.14 7.94
C VAL A 81 3.32 -4.34 8.32
N CYS A 82 3.04 -3.26 7.58
CA CYS A 82 1.86 -2.44 7.79
C CYS A 82 0.56 -3.23 7.57
N SER A 83 -0.57 -2.68 8.04
CA SER A 83 -1.89 -3.32 7.93
C SER A 83 -2.37 -3.48 6.48
N ASN A 84 -1.99 -2.58 5.59
CA ASN A 84 -2.39 -2.60 4.18
C ASN A 84 -1.21 -2.30 3.24
N PRO A 85 -0.30 -3.26 3.03
CA PRO A 85 0.78 -3.11 2.07
C PRO A 85 0.22 -3.07 0.65
N THR A 86 0.84 -2.26 -0.21
CA THR A 86 0.38 -2.02 -1.58
C THR A 86 1.07 -2.93 -2.59
N ARG A 87 2.29 -3.38 -2.29
CA ARG A 87 3.07 -4.30 -3.12
C ARG A 87 3.87 -5.29 -2.28
N ILE A 88 4.20 -6.40 -2.90
CA ILE A 88 5.16 -7.39 -2.41
C ILE A 88 6.22 -7.59 -3.49
N GLU A 89 7.46 -7.77 -3.06
CA GLU A 89 8.52 -8.34 -3.89
C GLU A 89 9.02 -9.62 -3.23
N ALA A 90 9.30 -10.63 -4.05
CA ALA A 90 9.93 -11.87 -3.65
C ALA A 90 11.17 -12.11 -4.51
N ARG A 91 12.25 -12.60 -3.91
CA ARG A 91 13.47 -12.96 -4.63
C ARG A 91 14.18 -14.11 -3.94
N ARG A 92 14.96 -14.87 -4.71
CA ARG A 92 15.81 -15.93 -4.17
C ARG A 92 16.80 -15.32 -3.19
N LYS A 93 16.94 -15.95 -2.02
CA LYS A 93 17.90 -15.55 -1.00
C LYS A 93 19.34 -15.63 -1.50
N SER A 94 19.66 -16.67 -2.27
CA SER A 94 21.02 -17.00 -2.70
C SER A 94 21.65 -16.00 -3.67
N ASP A 95 20.90 -15.55 -4.67
CA ASP A 95 21.43 -14.74 -5.79
C ASP A 95 20.58 -13.49 -6.08
N ARG A 96 19.56 -13.22 -5.25
CA ARG A 96 18.66 -12.08 -5.36
C ARG A 96 17.86 -12.03 -6.66
N ARG A 97 17.79 -13.13 -7.41
CA ARG A 97 16.96 -13.23 -8.61
C ARG A 97 15.49 -13.10 -8.23
N GLU A 98 14.78 -12.17 -8.87
CA GLU A 98 13.34 -11.97 -8.70
C GLU A 98 12.58 -13.29 -8.91
N ALA A 99 11.63 -13.60 -8.03
CA ALA A 99 10.83 -14.82 -8.10
C ALA A 99 10.11 -14.98 -9.44
N ALA A 100 9.60 -13.88 -10.00
CA ALA A 100 8.95 -13.87 -11.31
C ALA A 100 9.87 -14.31 -12.47
N ARG A 101 11.19 -14.34 -12.26
CA ARG A 101 12.19 -14.74 -13.26
C ARG A 101 12.77 -16.12 -13.03
N THR A 102 12.38 -16.85 -11.98
CA THR A 102 12.95 -18.18 -11.67
C THR A 102 12.31 -19.28 -12.52
N GLY A 103 11.07 -19.09 -12.96
CA GLY A 103 10.28 -20.10 -13.67
C GLY A 103 9.52 -21.05 -12.74
N GLU A 104 9.59 -20.85 -11.42
CA GLU A 104 8.81 -21.61 -10.45
C GLU A 104 7.33 -21.16 -10.41
N THR A 105 6.46 -22.07 -10.02
CA THR A 105 5.02 -21.81 -9.86
C THR A 105 4.72 -21.45 -8.42
N PHE A 106 4.02 -20.34 -8.19
CA PHE A 106 3.71 -19.82 -6.86
C PHE A 106 2.22 -19.92 -6.55
N LEU A 107 1.87 -20.54 -5.42
CA LEU A 107 0.49 -20.62 -4.92
C LEU A 107 -0.02 -19.24 -4.46
N ARG A 108 0.88 -18.43 -3.89
CA ARG A 108 0.61 -17.06 -3.45
C ARG A 108 1.78 -16.16 -3.85
N TYR A 109 1.43 -14.99 -4.36
CA TYR A 109 2.38 -13.90 -4.61
C TYR A 109 1.63 -12.57 -4.57
N ASP A 110 1.18 -12.18 -3.37
CA ASP A 110 0.36 -10.99 -3.20
C ASP A 110 0.61 -10.31 -1.84
N PRO A 111 0.46 -8.97 -1.75
CA PRO A 111 0.78 -8.23 -0.53
C PRO A 111 -0.15 -8.57 0.65
N ARG A 112 -1.34 -9.11 0.40
CA ARG A 112 -2.32 -9.41 1.45
C ARG A 112 -1.97 -10.69 2.20
N ASN A 113 -1.57 -11.74 1.47
CA ASN A 113 -1.31 -13.07 2.02
C ASN A 113 0.20 -13.39 2.18
N GLY A 114 1.06 -12.76 1.38
CA GLY A 114 2.50 -13.05 1.33
C GLY A 114 2.89 -13.83 0.08
N PHE A 115 3.89 -14.69 0.22
CA PHE A 115 4.44 -15.50 -0.86
C PHE A 115 4.50 -16.97 -0.44
N VAL A 116 4.11 -17.88 -1.34
CA VAL A 116 4.14 -19.32 -1.09
C VAL A 116 4.55 -20.06 -2.35
N CYS A 117 5.64 -20.81 -2.23
CA CYS A 117 6.04 -21.84 -3.19
C CYS A 117 5.75 -23.23 -2.59
N LEU A 118 5.13 -24.13 -3.36
CA LEU A 118 4.94 -25.52 -2.96
C LEU A 118 5.90 -26.43 -3.72
N ASN A 119 6.59 -27.32 -3.00
CA ASN A 119 7.49 -28.32 -3.60
C ASN A 119 6.74 -29.21 -4.61
N SER A 120 5.48 -29.57 -4.32
CA SER A 120 4.65 -30.41 -5.20
C SER A 120 4.41 -29.81 -6.58
N ASP A 121 4.40 -28.48 -6.67
CA ASP A 121 4.03 -27.73 -7.87
C ASP A 121 5.23 -27.47 -8.78
N GLN A 122 6.45 -27.72 -8.28
CA GLN A 122 7.67 -27.55 -9.06
C GLN A 122 7.99 -28.81 -9.88
N SER A 123 8.62 -28.61 -11.04
CA SER A 123 9.01 -29.70 -11.94
C SER A 123 10.08 -30.61 -11.33
N ASP A 124 11.01 -30.04 -10.57
CA ASP A 124 12.09 -30.75 -9.85
C ASP A 124 11.69 -31.13 -8.41
N LYS A 125 10.41 -30.92 -8.05
CA LYS A 125 9.84 -31.19 -6.73
C LYS A 125 10.49 -30.43 -5.58
N ARG A 126 11.05 -29.25 -5.85
CA ARG A 126 11.70 -28.44 -4.83
C ARG A 126 11.59 -26.95 -5.15
N CYS A 127 11.22 -26.16 -4.15
CA CYS A 127 11.27 -24.71 -4.21
C CYS A 127 12.70 -24.18 -4.02
N PHE A 128 13.00 -23.04 -4.62
CA PHE A 128 14.09 -22.20 -4.13
C PHE A 128 13.76 -21.59 -2.75
N ASP A 129 14.81 -21.10 -2.09
CA ASP A 129 14.72 -20.37 -0.82
C ASP A 129 14.49 -18.88 -1.12
N TYR A 130 13.36 -18.33 -0.68
CA TYR A 130 12.92 -16.97 -0.98
C TYR A 130 12.88 -16.07 0.24
N GLU A 131 13.17 -14.80 0.00
CA GLU A 131 12.85 -13.73 0.92
C GLU A 131 11.88 -12.74 0.27
N VAL A 132 11.06 -12.10 1.10
CA VAL A 132 10.05 -11.13 0.69
C VAL A 132 10.23 -9.76 1.33
N ARG A 133 9.78 -8.70 0.67
CA ARG A 133 9.56 -7.40 1.31
C ARG A 133 8.23 -6.81 0.86
N PHE A 134 7.69 -5.92 1.68
CA PHE A 134 6.40 -5.30 1.46
C PHE A 134 6.54 -3.80 1.32
N LEU A 135 5.75 -3.21 0.42
CA LEU A 135 5.69 -1.77 0.27
C LEU A 135 4.55 -1.23 1.12
N CYS A 136 4.89 -0.31 2.03
CA CYS A 136 3.96 0.21 3.00
C CYS A 136 3.78 1.72 2.87
N PRO A 137 2.53 2.24 2.93
CA PRO A 137 2.31 3.68 3.01
C PRO A 137 2.76 4.23 4.37
N ARG A 138 3.43 5.37 4.36
CA ARG A 138 3.69 6.21 5.55
C ARG A 138 2.83 7.48 5.55
#